data_AF-A0A9D1V2J7-F1
#
_entry.id   AF-A0A9D1V2J7-F1
#
_cell.length_a   1.000
_cell.length_b   1.000
_cell.length_c   1.000
_cell.angle_alpha   90.00
_cell.angle_beta   90.00
_cell.angle_gamma   90.00
#
_symmetry.space_group_name_H-M   'P 1'
#
loop_
_entity.id
_entity.type
_entity.pdbx_description
1 polymer ?
#
loop_
_entity_poly.entity_id
_entity_poly.type
_entity_poly.pdbx_seq_one_letter_code
_entity_poly.pdbx_strand_id
1 'polypeptide(L)'
;MSLFWQEHKKLWRSGLTRLAVCGMLLLTLGLQVWAMQCINFGTMRADGSHQIDGYANIRKSQQYAARWQTLTDETAQDMVRTYQQILAENPEFDGALADFSFLQGTLVSFLWPEVEDQTQPYPTLTIYYVDPARLTGLYERREEKLEYYLENQFSDPADRTFFLDMDSQVDKPMAYGWAAGWSAILGNGIGGFGQMVLPVVLALALTSVFAGERRRGMDTLQVTSLHGKAGLAGAKLLSGLAFAVEIFAMFAAVMVAVQAVWLGFEGWNLPIQLIKMLTTAPMNMFQAECYELAYLFCSMLGFAGIALLMSALLPGTTAALIAALLITWGPQILNQYLPWSVQQYLRLLPFVGGAEDIFRQNLYHWFGFRIWSPGPLLVIPFLVGLVCLPFAVMAWCRKRKR
;
A
#
# COMPACT_ATOMS: atom_id res chain seq x y z
N MET A 1 -11.90 -9.81 -33.40
CA MET A 1 -11.27 -8.57 -32.88
C MET A 1 -12.19 -7.35 -32.88
N SER A 2 -13.09 -7.16 -33.85
CA SER A 2 -14.01 -6.00 -33.87
C SER A 2 -14.94 -5.90 -32.64
N LEU A 3 -15.45 -7.02 -32.14
CA LEU A 3 -16.40 -7.04 -31.01
C LEU A 3 -15.76 -6.57 -29.69
N PHE A 4 -14.55 -7.03 -29.38
CA PHE A 4 -13.79 -6.59 -28.21
C PHE A 4 -13.62 -5.06 -28.23
N TRP A 5 -13.19 -4.50 -29.37
CA TRP A 5 -12.96 -3.06 -29.49
C TRP A 5 -14.24 -2.25 -29.34
N GLN A 6 -15.37 -2.76 -29.83
CA GLN A 6 -16.67 -2.10 -29.67
C GLN A 6 -17.14 -2.08 -28.20
N GLU A 7 -17.02 -3.19 -27.48
CA GLU A 7 -17.34 -3.26 -26.04
C GLU A 7 -16.40 -2.39 -25.22
N HIS A 8 -15.11 -2.41 -25.54
CA HIS A 8 -14.12 -1.56 -24.88
C HIS A 8 -14.39 -0.07 -25.13
N LYS A 9 -14.66 0.33 -26.37
CA LYS A 9 -15.05 1.70 -26.73
C LYS A 9 -16.36 2.13 -26.04
N LYS A 10 -17.26 1.19 -25.75
CA LYS A 10 -18.51 1.46 -25.04
C LYS A 10 -18.26 1.88 -23.58
N LEU A 11 -17.30 1.26 -22.89
CA LEU A 11 -16.89 1.67 -21.55
C LEU A 11 -16.42 3.12 -21.54
N TRP A 12 -15.52 3.48 -22.46
CA TRP A 12 -14.98 4.84 -22.57
C TRP A 12 -15.99 5.89 -23.09
N ARG A 13 -17.03 5.48 -23.83
CA ARG A 13 -18.09 6.41 -24.27
C ARG A 13 -19.04 6.82 -23.15
N SER A 14 -19.15 6.03 -22.09
CA SER A 14 -19.95 6.36 -20.92
C SER A 14 -19.49 7.69 -20.30
N GLY A 15 -20.40 8.66 -20.19
CA GLY A 15 -20.10 9.95 -19.55
C GLY A 15 -19.71 9.79 -18.08
N LEU A 16 -20.40 8.90 -17.36
CA LEU A 16 -20.12 8.59 -15.96
C LEU A 16 -18.74 7.95 -15.79
N THR A 17 -18.35 7.03 -16.68
CA THR A 17 -17.03 6.38 -16.62
C THR A 17 -15.91 7.39 -16.85
N ARG A 18 -16.04 8.25 -17.87
CA ARG A 18 -15.06 9.33 -18.11
C ARG A 18 -14.97 10.29 -16.94
N LEU A 19 -16.10 10.70 -16.37
CA LEU A 19 -16.12 11.58 -15.20
C LEU A 19 -15.47 10.91 -13.99
N ALA A 20 -15.75 9.62 -13.74
CA ALA A 20 -15.14 8.88 -12.63
C ALA A 20 -13.63 8.72 -12.79
N VAL A 21 -13.15 8.40 -14.00
CA VAL A 21 -11.72 8.25 -14.29
C VAL A 21 -11.00 9.60 -14.19
N CYS A 22 -11.54 10.66 -14.82
CA CYS A 22 -10.95 12.00 -14.70
C CYS A 22 -10.96 12.49 -13.24
N GLY A 23 -12.07 12.28 -12.52
CA GLY A 23 -12.18 12.61 -11.10
C GLY A 23 -11.16 11.86 -10.26
N MET A 24 -10.99 10.54 -10.48
CA MET A 24 -9.94 9.75 -9.84
C MET A 24 -8.56 10.33 -10.11
N LEU A 25 -8.20 10.60 -11.37
CA LEU A 25 -6.85 11.08 -11.70
C LEU A 25 -6.57 12.45 -11.09
N LEU A 26 -7.52 13.38 -11.17
CA LEU A 26 -7.39 14.70 -10.54
C LEU A 26 -7.33 14.61 -9.02
N LEU A 27 -8.14 13.76 -8.40
CA LEU A 27 -8.12 13.54 -6.96
C LEU A 27 -6.81 12.90 -6.51
N THR A 28 -6.33 11.88 -7.25
CA THR A 28 -5.05 11.21 -6.99
C THR A 28 -3.91 12.20 -7.09
N LEU A 29 -3.81 12.93 -8.21
CA LEU A 29 -2.77 13.93 -8.41
C LEU A 29 -2.85 15.03 -7.34
N GLY A 30 -4.02 15.60 -7.11
CA GLY A 30 -4.23 16.69 -6.16
C GLY A 30 -3.88 16.28 -4.74
N LEU A 31 -4.35 15.12 -4.27
CA LEU A 31 -4.07 14.64 -2.91
C LEU A 31 -2.61 14.23 -2.73
N GLN A 32 -1.97 13.63 -3.73
CA GLN A 32 -0.55 13.26 -3.63
C GLN A 32 0.35 14.50 -3.65
N VAL A 33 0.07 15.48 -4.52
CA VAL A 33 0.77 16.77 -4.52
C VAL A 33 0.55 17.49 -3.18
N TRP A 34 -0.67 17.51 -2.68
CA TRP A 34 -0.99 18.09 -1.37
C TRP A 34 -0.28 17.36 -0.22
N ALA A 35 -0.23 16.03 -0.26
CA ALA A 35 0.47 15.24 0.74
C ALA A 35 1.98 15.55 0.76
N MET A 36 2.60 15.62 -0.41
CA MET A 36 4.03 15.90 -0.55
C MET A 36 4.40 17.36 -0.23
N GLN A 37 3.53 18.32 -0.57
CA GLN A 37 3.80 19.74 -0.33
C GLN A 37 3.44 20.22 1.08
N CYS A 38 2.47 19.58 1.72
CA CYS A 38 1.81 20.13 2.91
C CYS A 38 1.72 19.10 4.04
N ILE A 39 0.97 18.01 3.88
CA ILE A 39 0.64 17.09 5.00
C ILE A 39 1.89 16.41 5.57
N ASN A 40 2.75 15.86 4.71
CA ASN A 40 3.86 15.02 5.16
C ASN A 40 5.14 15.83 5.41
N PHE A 41 5.37 16.88 4.63
CA PHE A 41 6.66 17.58 4.59
C PHE A 41 6.55 19.11 4.64
N GLY A 42 5.34 19.67 4.73
CA GLY A 42 5.15 21.10 4.89
C GLY A 42 5.51 21.57 6.29
N THR A 43 6.18 22.70 6.42
CA THR A 43 6.59 23.26 7.71
C THR A 43 5.35 23.58 8.57
N MET A 44 5.29 23.07 9.80
CA MET A 44 4.18 23.35 10.71
C MET A 44 4.30 24.77 11.28
N ARG A 45 3.21 25.54 11.20
CA ARG A 45 3.11 26.87 11.80
C ARG A 45 2.60 26.79 13.23
N ALA A 46 2.80 27.88 13.98
CA ALA A 46 2.34 28.01 15.37
C ALA A 46 0.81 27.87 15.52
N ASP A 47 0.04 28.15 14.47
CA ASP A 47 -1.43 27.98 14.45
C ASP A 47 -1.87 26.53 14.13
N GLY A 48 -0.91 25.62 13.92
CA GLY A 48 -1.14 24.23 13.56
C GLY A 48 -1.37 23.98 12.06
N SER A 49 -1.35 25.01 11.22
CA SER A 49 -1.42 24.86 9.77
C SER A 49 -0.06 24.50 9.17
N HIS A 50 -0.04 23.83 8.02
CA HIS A 50 1.19 23.49 7.31
C HIS A 50 1.45 24.47 6.16
N GLN A 51 2.72 24.83 5.98
CA GLN A 51 3.18 25.57 4.82
C GLN A 51 3.23 24.69 3.57
N ILE A 52 3.17 25.32 2.40
CA ILE A 52 3.26 24.64 1.09
C ILE A 52 4.71 24.75 0.58
N ASP A 53 5.63 24.20 1.36
CA ASP A 53 7.08 24.24 1.13
C ASP A 53 7.72 22.85 1.17
N GLY A 54 6.91 21.78 1.15
CA GLY A 54 7.37 20.40 1.28
C GLY A 54 8.42 19.98 0.26
N TYR A 55 8.37 20.49 -0.98
CA TYR A 55 9.43 20.24 -1.97
C TYR A 55 10.81 20.71 -1.48
N ALA A 56 10.90 21.91 -0.90
CA ALA A 56 12.16 22.44 -0.40
C ALA A 56 12.62 21.67 0.85
N ASN A 57 11.69 21.30 1.73
CA ASN A 57 12.01 20.54 2.94
C ASN A 57 12.51 19.13 2.61
N ILE A 58 11.88 18.42 1.67
CA ILE A 58 12.37 17.14 1.16
C ILE A 58 13.83 17.25 0.71
N ARG A 59 14.16 18.26 -0.11
CA ARG A 59 15.53 18.46 -0.61
C ARG A 59 16.53 18.75 0.52
N LYS A 60 16.13 19.58 1.50
CA LYS A 60 16.96 19.85 2.67
C LYS A 60 17.19 18.60 3.52
N SER A 61 16.16 17.78 3.74
CA SER A 61 16.28 16.53 4.49
C SER A 61 17.15 15.49 3.78
N GLN A 62 17.02 15.37 2.45
CA GLN A 62 17.92 14.53 1.63
C GLN A 62 19.37 14.99 1.76
N GLN A 63 19.63 16.29 1.62
CA GLN A 63 20.98 16.87 1.77
C GLN A 63 21.54 16.70 3.18
N TYR A 64 20.68 16.79 4.21
CA TYR A 64 21.08 16.57 5.59
C TYR A 64 21.50 15.11 5.82
N ALA A 65 20.67 14.15 5.38
CA ALA A 65 20.94 12.73 5.56
C ALA A 65 22.16 12.24 4.76
N ALA A 66 22.52 12.90 3.66
CA ALA A 66 23.67 12.55 2.82
C ALA A 66 25.05 12.60 3.54
N ARG A 67 25.10 13.15 4.75
CA ARG A 67 26.31 13.12 5.62
C ARG A 67 26.68 11.70 6.05
N TRP A 68 25.72 10.79 6.10
CA TRP A 68 25.90 9.41 6.55
C TRP A 68 25.50 8.44 5.43
N GLN A 69 26.22 7.33 5.32
CA GLN A 69 26.01 6.33 4.26
C GLN A 69 25.66 4.95 4.80
N THR A 70 26.12 4.62 6.00
CA THR A 70 25.87 3.34 6.66
C THR A 70 25.41 3.59 8.07
N LEU A 71 24.57 2.71 8.59
CA LEU A 71 24.09 2.75 9.95
C LEU A 71 24.99 1.87 10.82
N THR A 72 25.81 2.48 11.65
CA THR A 72 26.72 1.88 12.63
C THR A 72 26.53 2.59 13.97
N ASP A 73 27.08 2.02 15.03
CA ASP A 73 27.10 2.68 16.34
C ASP A 73 27.71 4.08 16.21
N GLU A 74 28.87 4.21 15.58
CA GLU A 74 29.56 5.49 15.43
C GLU A 74 28.71 6.53 14.69
N THR A 75 28.01 6.12 13.63
CA THR A 75 27.12 7.03 12.89
C THR A 75 25.88 7.40 13.68
N ALA A 76 25.30 6.46 14.45
CA ALA A 76 24.16 6.76 15.33
C ALA A 76 24.54 7.79 16.40
N GLN A 77 25.72 7.62 16.99
CA GLN A 77 26.29 8.58 17.93
C GLN A 77 26.52 9.95 17.29
N ASP A 78 27.08 9.96 16.08
CA ASP A 78 27.35 11.19 15.34
C ASP A 78 26.07 11.93 14.90
N MET A 79 25.03 11.20 14.48
CA MET A 79 23.70 11.77 14.17
C MET A 79 23.10 12.48 15.39
N VAL A 80 23.08 11.81 16.54
CA VAL A 80 22.52 12.38 17.77
C VAL A 80 23.36 13.56 18.26
N ARG A 81 24.69 13.44 18.24
CA ARG A 81 25.60 14.54 18.59
C ARG A 81 25.38 15.76 17.70
N THR A 82 25.31 15.54 16.39
CA THR A 82 25.07 16.60 15.40
C THR A 82 23.71 17.27 15.64
N TYR A 83 22.67 16.49 15.93
CA TYR A 83 21.34 17.01 16.25
C TYR A 83 21.37 17.89 17.51
N GLN A 84 22.00 17.42 18.60
CA GLN A 84 22.13 18.15 19.85
C GLN A 84 22.93 19.45 19.68
N GLN A 85 24.01 19.44 18.90
CA GLN A 85 24.81 20.63 18.59
C GLN A 85 23.99 21.68 17.83
N ILE A 86 23.26 21.27 16.80
CA ILE A 86 22.38 22.17 16.03
C ILE A 86 21.33 22.81 16.94
N LEU A 87 20.73 22.03 17.83
CA LEU A 87 19.72 22.54 18.75
C LEU A 87 20.30 23.51 19.79
N ALA A 88 21.54 23.27 20.23
CA ALA A 88 22.25 24.19 21.13
C ALA A 88 22.57 25.53 20.48
N GLU A 89 22.89 25.53 19.17
CA GLU A 89 23.14 26.75 18.39
C GLU A 89 21.85 27.45 17.95
N ASN A 90 20.81 26.68 17.64
CA ASN A 90 19.51 27.17 17.18
C ASN A 90 18.36 26.39 17.86
N PRO A 91 17.82 26.90 18.99
CA PRO A 91 16.72 26.27 19.70
C PRO A 91 15.43 26.16 18.89
N GLU A 92 15.27 26.96 17.84
CA GLU A 92 14.10 26.94 16.94
C GLU A 92 14.31 26.05 15.71
N PHE A 93 15.35 25.21 15.70
CA PHE A 93 15.63 24.30 14.59
C PHE A 93 14.47 23.33 14.36
N ASP A 94 14.00 23.25 13.11
CA ASP A 94 12.97 22.30 12.72
C ASP A 94 13.54 20.87 12.69
N GLY A 95 13.21 20.08 13.71
CA GLY A 95 13.65 18.71 13.84
C GLY A 95 13.23 17.81 12.66
N ALA A 96 12.17 18.14 11.93
CA ALA A 96 11.75 17.38 10.75
C ALA A 96 12.84 17.36 9.67
N LEU A 97 13.66 18.42 9.57
CA LEU A 97 14.78 18.49 8.63
C LEU A 97 15.88 17.46 8.96
N ALA A 98 16.03 17.12 10.24
CA ALA A 98 17.03 16.16 10.72
C ALA A 98 16.47 14.74 10.90
N ASP A 99 15.34 14.42 10.27
CA ASP A 99 14.69 13.11 10.39
C ASP A 99 14.40 12.72 11.86
N PHE A 100 13.94 13.71 12.65
CA PHE A 100 13.72 13.55 14.09
C PHE A 100 12.86 12.33 14.42
N SER A 101 11.82 12.04 13.63
CA SER A 101 10.97 10.86 13.83
C SER A 101 11.76 9.54 13.77
N PHE A 102 12.71 9.42 12.84
CA PHE A 102 13.62 8.28 12.78
C PHE A 102 14.59 8.29 13.96
N LEU A 103 15.29 9.42 14.20
CA LEU A 103 16.31 9.51 15.25
C LEU A 103 15.73 9.29 16.65
N GLN A 104 14.72 10.07 17.04
CA GLN A 104 14.09 9.96 18.35
C GLN A 104 13.33 8.64 18.48
N GLY A 105 12.43 8.35 17.53
CA GLY A 105 11.49 7.25 17.65
C GLY A 105 12.11 5.88 17.34
N THR A 106 12.65 5.74 16.14
CA THR A 106 13.11 4.44 15.60
C THR A 106 14.50 4.05 16.07
N LEU A 107 15.37 5.04 16.32
CA LEU A 107 16.75 4.81 16.72
C LEU A 107 16.89 4.87 18.24
N VAL A 108 16.74 6.04 18.87
CA VAL A 108 17.03 6.19 20.32
C VAL A 108 15.99 5.50 21.20
N SER A 109 14.73 5.94 21.18
CA SER A 109 13.69 5.39 22.07
C SER A 109 13.43 3.92 21.84
N PHE A 110 13.46 3.47 20.58
CA PHE A 110 13.17 2.09 20.27
C PHE A 110 14.32 1.15 20.66
N LEU A 111 15.58 1.48 20.40
CA LEU A 111 16.71 0.58 20.66
C LEU A 111 17.35 0.74 22.05
N TRP A 112 17.29 1.94 22.64
CA TRP A 112 17.84 2.27 23.95
C TRP A 112 16.79 2.87 24.90
N PRO A 113 15.71 2.14 25.21
CA PRO A 113 14.66 2.63 26.12
C PRO A 113 15.19 2.95 27.53
N GLU A 114 16.27 2.30 27.97
CA GLU A 114 16.89 2.52 29.29
C GLU A 114 17.67 3.84 29.43
N VAL A 115 17.79 4.60 28.35
CA VAL A 115 18.30 5.97 28.39
C VAL A 115 17.26 6.93 28.95
N GLU A 116 15.98 6.56 28.92
CA GLU A 116 14.89 7.37 29.45
C GLU A 116 15.10 7.70 30.94
N ASP A 117 15.09 8.98 31.25
CA ASP A 117 15.29 9.51 32.59
C ASP A 117 14.05 10.31 33.03
N GLN A 118 13.33 9.77 34.02
CA GLN A 118 12.10 10.37 34.57
C GLN A 118 12.33 11.71 35.29
N THR A 119 13.59 12.07 35.56
CA THR A 119 13.93 13.37 36.17
C THR A 119 13.99 14.52 35.15
N GLN A 120 14.02 14.20 33.86
CA GLN A 120 14.07 15.20 32.79
C GLN A 120 12.69 15.86 32.57
N PRO A 121 12.64 17.12 32.10
CA PRO A 121 11.37 17.79 31.78
C PRO A 121 10.55 17.07 30.71
N TYR A 122 11.23 16.40 29.77
CA TYR A 122 10.62 15.58 28.72
C TYR A 122 11.28 14.19 28.69
N PRO A 123 10.90 13.28 29.61
CA PRO A 123 11.56 11.97 29.76
C PRO A 123 11.59 11.18 28.45
N THR A 124 10.49 11.16 27.70
CA THR A 124 10.39 10.37 26.47
C THR A 124 11.16 10.95 25.28
N LEU A 125 11.67 12.19 25.36
CA LEU A 125 12.44 12.85 24.30
C LEU A 125 13.94 12.72 24.55
N THR A 126 14.37 11.46 24.62
CA THR A 126 15.74 11.03 24.95
C THR A 126 16.82 11.67 24.09
N ILE A 127 16.57 12.00 22.83
CA ILE A 127 17.56 12.61 21.94
C ILE A 127 18.10 13.94 22.46
N TYR A 128 17.35 14.67 23.30
CA TYR A 128 17.78 15.96 23.82
C TYR A 128 18.86 15.87 24.90
N TYR A 129 18.97 14.74 25.59
CA TYR A 129 19.81 14.63 26.79
C TYR A 129 20.64 13.34 26.86
N VAL A 130 20.40 12.37 25.97
CA VAL A 130 21.21 11.15 25.90
C VAL A 130 22.66 11.50 25.65
N ASP A 131 23.57 10.88 26.41
CA ASP A 131 24.99 10.85 26.06
C ASP A 131 25.16 9.97 24.82
N PRO A 132 25.61 10.51 23.66
CA PRO A 132 25.81 9.72 22.46
C PRO A 132 26.69 8.50 22.72
N ALA A 133 27.69 8.56 23.60
CA ALA A 133 28.58 7.43 23.86
C ALA A 133 27.86 6.16 24.40
N ARG A 134 26.63 6.30 24.91
CA ARG A 134 25.79 5.16 25.34
C ARG A 134 25.10 4.41 24.20
N LEU A 135 25.07 5.00 23.00
CA LEU A 135 24.41 4.42 21.82
C LEU A 135 25.32 3.39 21.16
N THR A 136 25.46 2.24 21.80
CA THR A 136 26.28 1.10 21.34
C THR A 136 25.45 -0.17 21.23
N GLY A 137 25.91 -1.12 20.41
CA GLY A 137 25.28 -2.42 20.20
C GLY A 137 24.01 -2.35 19.36
N LEU A 138 23.95 -1.45 18.35
CA LEU A 138 22.75 -1.20 17.55
C LEU A 138 22.15 -2.50 16.98
N TYR A 139 22.98 -3.35 16.37
CA TYR A 139 22.53 -4.58 15.72
C TYR A 139 22.16 -5.68 16.71
N GLU A 140 22.92 -5.83 17.80
CA GLU A 140 22.64 -6.79 18.87
C GLU A 140 21.29 -6.46 19.52
N ARG A 141 21.04 -5.19 19.85
CA ARG A 141 19.76 -4.72 20.43
C ARG A 141 18.59 -4.91 19.48
N ARG A 142 18.81 -4.70 18.18
CA ARG A 142 17.79 -4.97 17.17
C ARG A 142 17.45 -6.46 17.14
N GLU A 143 18.45 -7.32 17.20
CA GLU A 143 18.29 -8.78 17.19
C GLU A 143 17.53 -9.25 18.44
N GLU A 144 17.93 -8.82 19.63
CA GLU A 144 17.22 -9.11 20.89
C GLU A 144 15.74 -8.69 20.84
N LYS A 145 15.46 -7.49 20.31
CA LYS A 145 14.08 -6.99 20.18
C LYS A 145 13.29 -7.76 19.14
N LEU A 146 13.92 -8.19 18.06
CA LEU A 146 13.29 -9.01 17.04
C LEU A 146 12.95 -10.40 17.60
N GLU A 147 13.88 -11.05 18.28
CA GLU A 147 13.65 -12.32 18.95
C GLU A 147 12.50 -12.22 19.95
N TYR A 148 12.55 -11.25 20.86
CA TYR A 148 11.48 -10.99 21.82
C TYR A 148 10.12 -10.76 21.14
N TYR A 149 10.10 -10.00 20.04
CA TYR A 149 8.87 -9.77 19.29
C TYR A 149 8.31 -11.08 18.69
N LEU A 150 9.17 -11.89 18.07
CA LEU A 150 8.79 -13.16 17.46
C LEU A 150 8.35 -14.20 18.50
N GLU A 151 8.98 -14.24 19.68
CA GLU A 151 8.58 -15.10 20.80
C GLU A 151 7.18 -14.79 21.32
N ASN A 152 6.85 -13.50 21.43
CA ASN A 152 5.53 -13.08 21.88
C ASN A 152 4.46 -13.25 20.79
N GLN A 153 4.86 -13.22 19.52
CA GLN A 153 3.93 -13.37 18.40
C GLN A 153 3.63 -14.84 18.06
N PHE A 154 4.64 -15.72 18.10
CA PHE A 154 4.55 -17.09 17.63
C PHE A 154 4.82 -18.10 18.74
N SER A 155 3.84 -18.97 18.99
CA SER A 155 4.01 -20.08 19.91
C SER A 155 4.89 -21.20 19.32
N ASP A 156 4.87 -21.42 18.00
CA ASP A 156 5.68 -22.44 17.31
C ASP A 156 7.13 -21.96 17.12
N PRO A 157 8.15 -22.67 17.65
CA PRO A 157 9.57 -22.40 17.35
C PRO A 157 9.89 -22.29 15.86
N ALA A 158 9.26 -23.11 15.02
CA ALA A 158 9.59 -23.17 13.60
C ALA A 158 9.09 -21.94 12.81
N ASP A 159 8.09 -21.23 13.31
CA ASP A 159 7.63 -19.97 12.70
C ASP A 159 8.60 -18.84 13.01
N ARG A 160 9.17 -18.86 14.21
CA ARG A 160 10.19 -17.91 14.64
C ARG A 160 11.45 -18.06 13.80
N THR A 161 11.94 -19.30 13.65
CA THR A 161 13.12 -19.58 12.82
C THR A 161 12.93 -19.16 11.37
N PHE A 162 11.71 -19.30 10.81
CA PHE A 162 11.43 -18.83 9.44
C PHE A 162 11.72 -17.33 9.26
N PHE A 163 11.32 -16.48 10.21
CA PHE A 163 11.55 -15.04 10.14
C PHE A 163 12.98 -14.65 10.52
N LEU A 164 13.65 -15.41 11.40
CA LEU A 164 15.06 -15.21 11.73
C LEU A 164 15.97 -15.58 10.54
N ASP A 165 15.69 -16.68 9.85
CA ASP A 165 16.39 -17.09 8.63
C ASP A 165 16.22 -16.03 7.52
N MET A 166 15.04 -15.40 7.45
CA MET A 166 14.78 -14.30 6.54
C MET A 166 15.56 -13.03 6.93
N ASP A 167 15.63 -12.69 8.23
CA ASP A 167 16.43 -11.56 8.73
C ASP A 167 17.94 -11.75 8.52
N SER A 168 18.42 -13.00 8.57
CA SER A 168 19.85 -13.31 8.35
C SER A 168 20.37 -12.91 6.97
N GLN A 169 19.45 -12.71 6.01
CA GLN A 169 19.74 -12.27 4.65
C GLN A 169 19.76 -10.74 4.50
N VAL A 170 19.45 -9.98 5.56
CA VAL A 170 19.52 -8.52 5.54
C VAL A 170 20.98 -8.09 5.67
N ASP A 171 21.44 -7.27 4.72
CA ASP A 171 22.80 -6.74 4.72
C ASP A 171 23.06 -5.85 5.96
N LYS A 172 24.12 -6.18 6.71
CA LYS A 172 24.58 -5.47 7.91
C LYS A 172 26.07 -5.07 7.70
N PRO A 173 26.49 -3.82 7.96
CA PRO A 173 25.65 -2.69 8.38
C PRO A 173 24.72 -2.21 7.26
N MET A 174 23.50 -1.82 7.64
CA MET A 174 22.48 -1.30 6.75
C MET A 174 22.95 0.01 6.10
N ALA A 175 22.71 0.16 4.79
CA ALA A 175 22.85 1.46 4.15
C ALA A 175 21.87 2.46 4.77
N TYR A 176 22.32 3.69 5.00
CA TYR A 176 21.51 4.77 5.56
C TYR A 176 21.27 5.88 4.53
N GLY A 177 20.09 6.48 4.61
CA GLY A 177 19.69 7.67 3.87
C GLY A 177 18.30 8.11 4.33
N TRP A 178 17.81 9.23 3.80
CA TRP A 178 16.53 9.78 4.23
C TRP A 178 15.36 8.89 3.77
N ALA A 179 14.77 8.14 4.71
CA ALA A 179 13.75 7.13 4.44
C ALA A 179 12.30 7.64 4.61
N ALA A 180 12.09 8.82 5.20
CA ALA A 180 10.74 9.32 5.50
C ALA A 180 9.87 9.53 4.25
N GLY A 181 10.47 9.94 3.12
CA GLY A 181 9.81 10.00 1.81
C GLY A 181 9.25 8.65 1.36
N TRP A 182 10.08 7.61 1.44
CA TRP A 182 9.70 6.23 1.13
C TRP A 182 8.67 5.68 2.12
N SER A 183 8.79 6.02 3.41
CA SER A 183 7.80 5.67 4.44
C SER A 183 6.42 6.26 4.13
N ALA A 184 6.35 7.49 3.61
CA ALA A 184 5.07 8.11 3.23
C ALA A 184 4.41 7.38 2.05
N ILE A 185 5.22 6.94 1.07
CA ILE A 185 4.75 6.19 -0.10
C ILE A 185 4.28 4.79 0.30
N LEU A 186 5.15 4.02 0.95
CA LEU A 186 4.95 2.60 1.31
C LEU A 186 4.06 2.40 2.55
N GLY A 187 3.76 3.47 3.29
CA GLY A 187 2.86 3.40 4.44
C GLY A 187 1.40 3.48 4.01
N ASN A 188 0.97 4.63 3.48
CA ASN A 188 -0.42 4.89 3.07
C ASN A 188 -0.56 5.49 1.68
N GLY A 189 0.55 5.84 1.02
CA GLY A 189 0.57 6.54 -0.25
C GLY A 189 0.05 5.69 -1.40
N ILE A 190 0.75 4.60 -1.75
CA ILE A 190 0.35 3.72 -2.86
C ILE A 190 -0.76 2.78 -2.39
N GLY A 191 -0.46 1.90 -1.42
CA GLY A 191 -1.39 0.89 -0.91
C GLY A 191 -2.72 1.47 -0.42
N GLY A 192 -2.70 2.31 0.61
CA GLY A 192 -3.90 2.84 1.26
C GLY A 192 -4.78 3.65 0.31
N PHE A 193 -4.20 4.60 -0.42
CA PHE A 193 -4.97 5.43 -1.35
C PHE A 193 -5.51 4.64 -2.55
N GLY A 194 -4.71 3.73 -3.11
CA GLY A 194 -5.13 2.85 -4.21
C GLY A 194 -6.33 1.99 -3.83
N GLN A 195 -6.31 1.41 -2.62
CA GLN A 195 -7.41 0.61 -2.07
C GLN A 195 -8.71 1.40 -1.91
N MET A 196 -8.63 2.72 -1.66
CA MET A 196 -9.82 3.56 -1.51
C MET A 196 -10.45 3.92 -2.85
N VAL A 197 -9.65 4.31 -3.85
CA VAL A 197 -10.20 4.94 -5.07
C VAL A 197 -10.45 3.95 -6.21
N LEU A 198 -9.57 2.96 -6.39
CA LEU A 198 -9.65 2.02 -7.51
C LEU A 198 -10.93 1.17 -7.53
N PRO A 199 -11.41 0.60 -6.39
CA PRO A 199 -12.65 -0.17 -6.38
C PRO A 199 -13.87 0.65 -6.83
N VAL A 200 -13.91 1.94 -6.49
CA VAL A 200 -15.03 2.82 -6.83
C VAL A 200 -15.13 3.02 -8.33
N VAL A 201 -14.01 3.36 -8.98
CA VAL A 201 -13.97 3.57 -10.44
C VAL A 201 -14.31 2.28 -11.19
N LEU A 202 -13.74 1.16 -10.75
CA LEU A 202 -14.05 -0.14 -11.36
C LEU A 202 -15.51 -0.55 -11.14
N ALA A 203 -16.06 -0.36 -9.94
CA ALA A 203 -17.45 -0.68 -9.66
C ALA A 203 -18.38 0.14 -10.55
N LEU A 204 -18.16 1.46 -10.67
CA LEU A 204 -18.96 2.34 -11.53
C LEU A 204 -18.92 1.92 -13.00
N ALA A 205 -17.75 1.56 -13.52
CA ALA A 205 -17.59 1.16 -14.92
C ALA A 205 -18.12 -0.25 -15.18
N LEU A 206 -17.62 -1.25 -14.45
CA LEU A 206 -17.79 -2.67 -14.77
C LEU A 206 -19.15 -3.22 -14.34
N THR A 207 -19.77 -2.68 -13.29
CA THR A 207 -21.10 -3.14 -12.88
C THR A 207 -22.20 -2.78 -13.88
N SER A 208 -21.93 -1.85 -14.80
CA SER A 208 -22.84 -1.48 -15.89
C SER A 208 -22.74 -2.40 -17.12
N VAL A 209 -21.69 -3.22 -17.25
CA VAL A 209 -21.38 -4.01 -18.46
C VAL A 209 -22.50 -4.96 -18.85
N PHE A 210 -23.04 -5.66 -17.85
CA PHE A 210 -24.13 -6.63 -18.00
C PHE A 210 -25.45 -6.03 -17.50
N ALA A 211 -25.48 -5.50 -16.27
CA ALA A 211 -26.71 -4.97 -15.68
C ALA A 211 -27.28 -3.74 -16.44
N GLY A 212 -26.42 -2.92 -17.03
CA GLY A 212 -26.84 -1.74 -17.78
C GLY A 212 -27.55 -2.07 -19.10
N GLU A 213 -27.19 -3.18 -19.74
CA GLU A 213 -27.86 -3.65 -20.97
C GLU A 213 -29.22 -4.24 -20.71
N ARG A 214 -29.35 -4.98 -19.59
CA ARG A 214 -30.65 -5.47 -19.13
C ARG A 214 -31.61 -4.33 -18.85
N ARG A 215 -31.15 -3.27 -18.17
CA ARG A 215 -31.96 -2.06 -17.94
C ARG A 215 -32.42 -1.41 -19.24
N ARG A 216 -31.65 -1.49 -20.32
CA ARG A 216 -31.97 -0.92 -21.63
C ARG A 216 -32.77 -1.87 -22.54
N GLY A 217 -33.16 -3.05 -22.05
CA GLY A 217 -33.92 -4.02 -22.83
C GLY A 217 -33.17 -4.61 -24.03
N MET A 218 -31.83 -4.63 -24.00
CA MET A 218 -31.03 -5.11 -25.13
C MET A 218 -31.06 -6.64 -25.30
N ASP A 219 -31.71 -7.38 -24.39
CA ASP A 219 -31.73 -8.84 -24.36
C ASP A 219 -32.24 -9.48 -25.67
N THR A 220 -33.15 -8.81 -26.39
CA THR A 220 -33.70 -9.29 -27.67
C THR A 220 -32.71 -9.13 -28.82
N LEU A 221 -31.96 -8.03 -28.85
CA LEU A 221 -30.92 -7.73 -29.85
C LEU A 221 -29.68 -8.61 -29.69
N GLN A 222 -29.43 -9.16 -28.50
CA GLN A 222 -28.25 -9.99 -28.24
C GLN A 222 -28.39 -11.42 -28.76
N VAL A 223 -29.63 -11.90 -28.96
CA VAL A 223 -29.88 -13.26 -29.48
C VAL A 223 -29.48 -13.38 -30.95
N THR A 224 -29.38 -12.26 -31.68
CA THR A 224 -28.94 -12.22 -33.08
C THR A 224 -27.41 -12.08 -33.23
N SER A 225 -26.65 -12.13 -32.14
CA SER A 225 -25.18 -12.14 -32.15
C SER A 225 -24.64 -13.32 -32.96
N LEU A 226 -23.82 -13.03 -33.99
CA LEU A 226 -23.16 -14.02 -34.83
C LEU A 226 -22.31 -15.03 -34.01
N HIS A 227 -21.69 -14.57 -32.92
CA HIS A 227 -20.82 -15.39 -32.05
C HIS A 227 -21.56 -15.96 -30.83
N GLY A 228 -22.90 -15.88 -30.81
CA GLY A 228 -23.74 -16.30 -29.70
C GLY A 228 -23.57 -15.44 -28.43
N LYS A 229 -24.29 -15.85 -27.37
CA LYS A 229 -24.26 -15.14 -26.07
C LYS A 229 -22.95 -15.33 -25.32
N ALA A 230 -22.35 -16.52 -25.39
CA ALA A 230 -21.10 -16.83 -24.72
C ALA A 230 -19.91 -16.05 -25.33
N GLY A 231 -19.84 -15.95 -26.67
CA GLY A 231 -18.82 -15.14 -27.34
C GLY A 231 -18.92 -13.65 -27.03
N LEU A 232 -20.15 -13.11 -26.96
CA LEU A 232 -20.39 -11.72 -26.53
C LEU A 232 -20.00 -11.49 -25.07
N ALA A 233 -20.38 -12.41 -24.17
CA ALA A 233 -19.98 -12.35 -22.76
C ALA A 233 -18.45 -12.40 -22.61
N GLY A 234 -17.76 -13.26 -23.36
CA GLY A 234 -16.30 -13.32 -23.38
C GLY A 234 -15.66 -12.00 -23.83
N ALA A 235 -16.15 -11.39 -24.91
CA ALA A 235 -15.66 -10.09 -25.37
C ALA A 235 -15.85 -8.98 -24.32
N LYS A 236 -16.98 -8.97 -23.62
CA LYS A 236 -17.26 -8.04 -22.51
C LYS A 236 -16.31 -8.21 -21.34
N LEU A 237 -16.07 -9.45 -20.92
CA LEU A 237 -15.14 -9.76 -19.84
C LEU A 237 -13.72 -9.31 -20.19
N LEU A 238 -13.24 -9.66 -21.38
CA LEU A 238 -11.92 -9.23 -21.86
C LEU A 238 -11.82 -7.70 -21.93
N SER A 239 -12.85 -7.01 -22.44
CA SER A 239 -12.86 -5.54 -22.48
C SER A 239 -12.86 -4.90 -21.09
N GLY A 240 -13.52 -5.52 -20.11
CA GLY A 240 -13.56 -5.05 -18.73
C GLY A 240 -12.23 -5.26 -18.01
N LEU A 241 -11.55 -6.38 -18.26
CA LEU A 241 -10.20 -6.63 -17.74
C LEU A 241 -9.18 -5.70 -18.38
N ALA A 242 -9.23 -5.49 -19.70
CA ALA A 242 -8.37 -4.53 -20.39
C ALA A 242 -8.57 -3.11 -19.83
N PHE A 243 -9.83 -2.70 -19.61
CA PHE A 243 -10.13 -1.43 -18.96
C PHE A 243 -9.53 -1.35 -17.55
N ALA A 244 -9.61 -2.41 -16.74
CA ALA A 244 -8.97 -2.41 -15.43
C ALA A 244 -7.45 -2.19 -15.53
N VAL A 245 -6.76 -2.91 -16.43
CA VAL A 245 -5.32 -2.73 -16.66
C VAL A 245 -4.98 -1.28 -17.06
N GLU A 246 -5.78 -0.66 -17.92
CA GLU A 246 -5.60 0.75 -18.31
C GLU A 246 -5.75 1.70 -17.12
N ILE A 247 -6.78 1.51 -16.29
CA ILE A 247 -6.99 2.35 -15.10
C ILE A 247 -5.85 2.19 -14.10
N PHE A 248 -5.34 0.97 -13.91
CA PHE A 248 -4.15 0.74 -13.09
C PHE A 248 -2.93 1.48 -13.64
N ALA A 249 -2.66 1.34 -14.94
CA ALA A 249 -1.51 1.98 -15.57
C ALA A 249 -1.56 3.52 -15.42
N MET A 250 -2.74 4.12 -15.60
CA MET A 250 -2.92 5.57 -15.39
C MET A 250 -2.71 5.97 -13.92
N PHE A 251 -3.23 5.19 -12.97
CA PHE A 251 -3.02 5.43 -11.54
C PHE A 251 -1.55 5.31 -11.14
N ALA A 252 -0.89 4.22 -11.53
CA ALA A 252 0.52 3.98 -11.24
C ALA A 252 1.42 5.05 -11.87
N ALA A 253 1.11 5.48 -13.10
CA ALA A 253 1.84 6.57 -13.76
C ALA A 253 1.75 7.88 -12.96
N VAL A 254 0.58 8.23 -12.41
CA VAL A 254 0.45 9.42 -11.55
C VAL A 254 1.27 9.27 -10.27
N MET A 255 1.20 8.12 -9.60
CA MET A 255 1.97 7.88 -8.36
C MET A 255 3.48 8.01 -8.60
N VAL A 256 4.00 7.30 -9.60
CA VAL A 256 5.42 7.32 -9.95
C VAL A 256 5.84 8.71 -10.43
N ALA A 257 5.01 9.43 -11.17
CA ALA A 257 5.33 10.79 -11.62
C ALA A 257 5.44 11.77 -10.44
N VAL A 258 4.53 11.71 -9.47
CA VAL A 258 4.61 12.56 -8.26
C VAL A 258 5.83 12.20 -7.43
N GLN A 259 6.10 10.92 -7.19
CA GLN A 259 7.31 10.47 -6.51
C GLN A 259 8.57 10.97 -7.21
N ALA A 260 8.68 10.80 -8.52
CA ALA A 260 9.85 11.21 -9.30
C ALA A 260 10.09 12.73 -9.23
N VAL A 261 9.04 13.54 -9.22
CA VAL A 261 9.17 15.00 -9.12
C VAL A 261 9.62 15.42 -7.73
N TRP A 262 8.98 14.95 -6.66
CA TRP A 262 9.24 15.42 -5.29
C TRP A 262 10.43 14.74 -4.62
N LEU A 263 10.45 13.41 -4.65
CA LEU A 263 11.47 12.61 -3.95
C LEU A 263 12.63 12.28 -4.88
N GLY A 264 12.36 12.13 -6.17
CA GLY A 264 13.32 11.55 -7.12
C GLY A 264 13.47 10.05 -6.88
N PHE A 265 14.64 9.51 -7.24
CA PHE A 265 14.98 8.09 -7.05
C PHE A 265 16.01 7.87 -5.95
N GLU A 266 16.36 8.91 -5.18
CA GLU A 266 17.32 8.77 -4.08
C GLU A 266 16.76 7.86 -2.98
N GLY A 267 17.58 6.93 -2.49
CA GLY A 267 17.18 5.98 -1.47
C GLY A 267 16.47 4.70 -1.97
N TRP A 268 16.36 4.50 -3.29
CA TRP A 268 15.70 3.31 -3.88
C TRP A 268 16.31 1.98 -3.43
N ASN A 269 17.61 1.96 -3.15
CA ASN A 269 18.39 0.80 -2.73
C ASN A 269 18.51 0.67 -1.20
N LEU A 270 17.90 1.56 -0.42
CA LEU A 270 17.94 1.49 1.04
C LEU A 270 17.12 0.30 1.55
N PRO A 271 17.53 -0.33 2.67
CA PRO A 271 16.79 -1.42 3.28
C PRO A 271 15.49 -0.91 3.91
N ILE A 272 14.40 -1.66 3.77
CA ILE A 272 13.08 -1.27 4.30
C ILE A 272 13.03 -1.21 5.84
N GLN A 273 14.04 -1.79 6.50
CA GLN A 273 14.26 -1.74 7.94
C GLN A 273 14.41 -0.30 8.47
N LEU A 274 14.81 0.66 7.63
CA LEU A 274 14.84 2.07 8.01
C LEU A 274 13.44 2.65 8.26
N ILE A 275 12.41 2.11 7.62
CA ILE A 275 11.01 2.49 7.87
C ILE A 275 10.50 1.81 9.14
N LYS A 276 10.82 0.53 9.32
CA LYS A 276 10.45 -0.24 10.51
C LYS A 276 11.57 -1.22 10.89
N MET A 277 12.26 -0.90 11.99
CA MET A 277 13.45 -1.64 12.44
C MET A 277 13.25 -3.15 12.59
N LEU A 278 12.06 -3.57 13.03
CA LEU A 278 11.74 -4.99 13.25
C LEU A 278 11.40 -5.77 11.98
N THR A 279 11.31 -5.13 10.81
CA THR A 279 10.97 -5.86 9.58
C THR A 279 12.10 -6.82 9.19
N THR A 280 11.74 -8.07 8.92
CA THR A 280 12.69 -9.15 8.63
C THR A 280 12.91 -9.37 7.14
N ALA A 281 12.11 -8.76 6.28
CA ALA A 281 12.17 -9.04 4.85
C ALA A 281 13.43 -8.41 4.21
N PRO A 282 14.28 -9.20 3.52
CA PRO A 282 15.51 -8.73 2.90
C PRO A 282 15.20 -8.05 1.57
N MET A 283 14.57 -6.88 1.64
CA MET A 283 14.20 -6.10 0.46
C MET A 283 14.58 -4.64 0.60
N ASN A 284 14.81 -4.00 -0.54
CA ASN A 284 15.02 -2.56 -0.62
C ASN A 284 13.70 -1.80 -0.89
N MET A 285 13.75 -0.47 -0.78
CA MET A 285 12.59 0.40 -0.98
C MET A 285 11.92 0.20 -2.34
N PHE A 286 12.71 0.04 -3.42
CA PHE A 286 12.17 -0.16 -4.76
C PHE A 286 11.44 -1.51 -4.92
N GLN A 287 11.98 -2.58 -4.35
CA GLN A 287 11.34 -3.90 -4.33
C GLN A 287 10.02 -3.87 -3.55
N ALA A 288 9.98 -3.14 -2.43
CA ALA A 288 8.75 -2.90 -1.68
C ALA A 288 7.71 -2.12 -2.49
N GLU A 289 8.12 -1.07 -3.21
CA GLU A 289 7.24 -0.30 -4.11
C GLU A 289 6.66 -1.20 -5.22
N CYS A 290 7.52 -2.00 -5.86
CA CYS A 290 7.10 -2.97 -6.87
C CYS A 290 6.09 -3.97 -6.31
N TYR A 291 6.29 -4.43 -5.08
CA TYR A 291 5.35 -5.31 -4.40
C TYR A 291 4.00 -4.62 -4.17
N GLU A 292 3.96 -3.39 -3.65
CA GLU A 292 2.70 -2.69 -3.39
C GLU A 292 1.90 -2.47 -4.69
N LEU A 293 2.58 -2.06 -5.75
CA LEU A 293 1.98 -1.90 -7.08
C LEU A 293 1.47 -3.24 -7.62
N ALA A 294 2.23 -4.32 -7.46
CA ALA A 294 1.80 -5.66 -7.87
C ALA A 294 0.58 -6.14 -7.07
N TYR A 295 0.56 -5.90 -5.76
CA TYR A 295 -0.59 -6.21 -4.88
C TYR A 295 -1.85 -5.46 -5.32
N LEU A 296 -1.74 -4.16 -5.57
CA LEU A 296 -2.86 -3.36 -6.08
C LEU A 296 -3.33 -3.83 -7.45
N PHE A 297 -2.41 -4.19 -8.34
CA PHE A 297 -2.74 -4.71 -9.66
C PHE A 297 -3.50 -6.04 -9.58
N CYS A 298 -3.00 -6.99 -8.80
CA CYS A 298 -3.65 -8.29 -8.59
C CYS A 298 -5.02 -8.13 -7.91
N SER A 299 -5.12 -7.27 -6.89
CA SER A 299 -6.39 -6.90 -6.26
C SER A 299 -7.34 -6.25 -7.24
N MET A 300 -6.86 -5.38 -8.12
CA MET A 300 -7.67 -4.75 -9.14
C MET A 300 -8.29 -5.77 -10.09
N LEU A 301 -7.51 -6.72 -10.59
CA LEU A 301 -8.01 -7.78 -11.47
C LEU A 301 -9.00 -8.70 -10.74
N GLY A 302 -8.71 -9.01 -9.47
CA GLY A 302 -9.61 -9.73 -8.57
C GLY A 302 -10.97 -9.06 -8.47
N PHE A 303 -10.96 -7.78 -8.10
CA PHE A 303 -12.16 -6.97 -7.94
C PHE A 303 -12.90 -6.76 -9.27
N ALA A 304 -12.20 -6.60 -10.39
CA ALA A 304 -12.81 -6.51 -11.71
C ALA A 304 -13.64 -7.76 -12.03
N GLY A 305 -13.12 -8.95 -11.71
CA GLY A 305 -13.86 -10.21 -11.81
C GLY A 305 -15.12 -10.23 -10.94
N ILE A 306 -15.02 -9.80 -9.68
CA ILE A 306 -16.16 -9.69 -8.75
C ILE A 306 -17.22 -8.72 -9.29
N ALA A 307 -16.81 -7.52 -9.72
CA ALA A 307 -17.71 -6.50 -10.24
C ALA A 307 -18.45 -6.96 -11.50
N LEU A 308 -17.77 -7.67 -12.42
CA LEU A 308 -18.37 -8.26 -13.61
C LEU A 308 -19.35 -9.39 -13.25
N LEU A 309 -19.01 -10.23 -12.26
CA LEU A 309 -19.91 -11.25 -11.74
C LEU A 309 -21.17 -10.64 -11.10
N MET A 310 -21.02 -9.63 -10.25
CA MET A 310 -22.15 -8.91 -9.65
C MET A 310 -23.01 -8.25 -10.73
N SER A 311 -22.39 -7.68 -11.77
CA SER A 311 -23.09 -7.15 -12.93
C SER A 311 -23.94 -8.22 -13.63
N ALA A 312 -23.46 -9.46 -13.74
CA ALA A 312 -24.17 -10.58 -14.36
C ALA A 312 -25.29 -11.16 -13.47
N LEU A 313 -25.06 -11.21 -12.15
CA LEU A 313 -25.98 -11.80 -11.17
C LEU A 313 -27.15 -10.87 -10.82
N LEU A 314 -26.91 -9.58 -10.64
CA LEU A 314 -27.91 -8.65 -10.11
C LEU A 314 -28.67 -7.93 -11.23
N PRO A 315 -29.98 -7.64 -11.04
CA PRO A 315 -30.84 -7.15 -12.12
C PRO A 315 -30.54 -5.70 -12.53
N GLY A 316 -30.01 -4.87 -11.64
CA GLY A 316 -29.75 -3.45 -11.88
C GLY A 316 -28.32 -3.02 -11.53
N THR A 317 -27.85 -1.98 -12.23
CA THR A 317 -26.49 -1.42 -12.07
C THR A 317 -26.23 -0.95 -10.65
N THR A 318 -27.18 -0.27 -10.00
CA THR A 318 -27.02 0.24 -8.63
C THR A 318 -26.87 -0.89 -7.61
N ALA A 319 -27.69 -1.95 -7.72
CA ALA A 319 -27.57 -3.11 -6.84
C ALA A 319 -26.22 -3.82 -7.03
N ALA A 320 -25.78 -3.98 -8.28
CA ALA A 320 -24.47 -4.57 -8.59
C ALA A 320 -23.31 -3.74 -8.05
N LEU A 321 -23.39 -2.41 -8.12
CA LEU A 321 -22.43 -1.48 -7.55
C LEU A 321 -22.34 -1.61 -6.04
N ILE A 322 -23.48 -1.53 -5.35
CA ILE A 322 -23.54 -1.64 -3.88
C ILE A 322 -22.98 -2.99 -3.44
N ALA A 323 -23.38 -4.08 -4.09
CA ALA A 323 -22.90 -5.42 -3.76
C ALA A 323 -21.38 -5.55 -3.95
N ALA A 324 -20.84 -5.08 -5.08
CA ALA A 324 -19.40 -5.15 -5.34
C ALA A 324 -18.59 -4.38 -4.28
N LEU A 325 -19.01 -3.15 -3.94
CA LEU A 325 -18.33 -2.34 -2.92
C LEU A 325 -18.46 -2.95 -1.52
N LEU A 326 -19.63 -3.48 -1.15
CA LEU A 326 -19.82 -4.14 0.16
C LEU A 326 -18.95 -5.39 0.33
N ILE A 327 -18.69 -6.15 -0.74
CA ILE A 327 -17.78 -7.32 -0.69
C ILE A 327 -16.35 -6.89 -0.35
N THR A 328 -15.95 -5.66 -0.67
CA THR A 328 -14.61 -5.14 -0.39
C THR A 328 -14.56 -4.37 0.93
N TRP A 329 -15.39 -3.34 1.07
CA TRP A 329 -15.35 -2.46 2.23
C TRP A 329 -16.06 -3.03 3.46
N GLY A 330 -17.03 -3.93 3.28
CA GLY A 330 -17.71 -4.60 4.38
C GLY A 330 -16.72 -5.36 5.29
N PRO A 331 -15.90 -6.28 4.73
CA PRO A 331 -14.84 -6.94 5.50
C PRO A 331 -13.87 -5.96 6.17
N GLN A 332 -13.46 -4.88 5.51
CA GLN A 332 -12.55 -3.89 6.10
C GLN A 332 -13.15 -3.22 7.34
N ILE A 333 -14.42 -2.81 7.29
CA ILE A 333 -15.13 -2.19 8.42
C ILE A 333 -15.28 -3.18 9.58
N LEU A 334 -15.55 -4.45 9.27
CA LEU A 334 -15.75 -5.49 10.28
C LEU A 334 -14.43 -6.04 10.83
N ASN A 335 -13.30 -5.85 10.14
CA ASN A 335 -12.04 -6.53 10.43
C ASN A 335 -11.61 -6.34 11.89
N GLN A 336 -11.75 -5.13 12.44
CA GLN A 336 -11.35 -4.80 13.81
C GLN A 336 -12.16 -5.51 14.91
N TYR A 337 -13.33 -6.05 14.59
CA TYR A 337 -14.21 -6.74 15.54
C TYR A 337 -14.12 -8.26 15.46
N LEU A 338 -13.34 -8.78 14.51
CA LEU A 338 -13.25 -10.23 14.24
C LEU A 338 -12.00 -10.84 14.89
N PRO A 339 -12.03 -12.13 15.25
CA PRO A 339 -10.82 -12.84 15.70
C PRO A 339 -9.73 -12.81 14.63
N TRP A 340 -8.46 -12.77 15.06
CA TRP A 340 -7.30 -12.65 14.16
C TRP A 340 -7.28 -13.69 13.03
N SER A 341 -7.66 -14.95 13.34
CA SER A 341 -7.75 -16.01 12.33
C SER A 341 -8.71 -15.68 11.20
N VAL A 342 -9.87 -15.09 11.51
CA VAL A 342 -10.86 -14.67 10.51
C VAL A 342 -10.36 -13.47 9.72
N GLN A 343 -9.75 -12.49 10.39
CA GLN A 343 -9.15 -11.32 9.75
C GLN A 343 -8.13 -11.75 8.69
N GLN A 344 -7.27 -12.70 9.02
CA GLN A 344 -6.20 -13.18 8.15
C GLN A 344 -6.75 -13.75 6.83
N TYR A 345 -7.88 -14.45 6.84
CA TYR A 345 -8.52 -14.94 5.61
C TYR A 345 -9.28 -13.86 4.86
N LEU A 346 -9.95 -12.94 5.57
CA LEU A 346 -10.66 -11.82 4.93
C LEU A 346 -9.71 -10.91 4.16
N ARG A 347 -8.49 -10.70 4.67
CA ARG A 347 -7.45 -9.92 3.99
C ARG A 347 -7.05 -10.46 2.61
N LEU A 348 -7.34 -11.73 2.30
CA LEU A 348 -7.08 -12.31 0.99
C LEU A 348 -8.11 -11.90 -0.08
N LEU A 349 -9.21 -11.25 0.32
CA LEU A 349 -10.15 -10.68 -0.62
C LEU A 349 -9.53 -9.45 -1.32
N PRO A 350 -9.85 -9.22 -2.61
CA PRO A 350 -9.36 -8.07 -3.34
C PRO A 350 -9.56 -6.75 -2.60
N PHE A 351 -8.48 -5.97 -2.44
CA PHE A 351 -8.44 -4.69 -1.73
C PHE A 351 -8.78 -4.72 -0.22
N VAL A 352 -8.98 -5.89 0.41
CA VAL A 352 -9.26 -5.97 1.85
C VAL A 352 -7.97 -6.01 2.67
N GLY A 353 -6.95 -6.71 2.19
CA GLY A 353 -5.62 -6.75 2.79
C GLY A 353 -4.84 -5.45 2.63
N GLY A 354 -3.72 -5.36 3.32
CA GLY A 354 -2.81 -4.24 3.28
C GLY A 354 -1.60 -4.49 2.38
N ALA A 355 -1.15 -3.49 1.65
CA ALA A 355 0.15 -3.58 0.95
C ALA A 355 1.31 -3.51 1.96
N GLU A 356 1.07 -2.89 3.11
CA GLU A 356 2.01 -2.76 4.22
C GLU A 356 2.31 -4.09 4.95
N ASP A 357 1.71 -5.19 4.53
CA ASP A 357 1.92 -6.50 5.15
C ASP A 357 3.36 -7.03 4.97
N ILE A 358 4.14 -6.47 4.02
CA ILE A 358 5.59 -6.71 3.92
C ILE A 358 6.37 -6.26 5.17
N PHE A 359 5.82 -5.28 5.92
CA PHE A 359 6.41 -4.81 7.18
C PHE A 359 5.96 -5.65 8.38
N ARG A 360 5.14 -6.68 8.16
CA ARG A 360 4.58 -7.55 9.20
C ARG A 360 5.07 -8.98 9.03
N GLN A 361 5.23 -9.64 10.17
CA GLN A 361 5.57 -11.05 10.26
C GLN A 361 4.29 -11.86 10.35
N ASN A 362 3.52 -11.96 9.26
CA ASN A 362 2.30 -12.77 9.21
C ASN A 362 2.56 -14.05 8.41
N LEU A 363 2.05 -15.18 8.89
CA LEU A 363 2.33 -16.49 8.32
C LEU A 363 1.02 -17.27 8.11
N TYR A 364 0.91 -17.92 6.95
CA TYR A 364 -0.15 -18.89 6.67
C TYR A 364 0.40 -20.31 6.76
N HIS A 365 -0.37 -21.20 7.36
CA HIS A 365 -0.05 -22.63 7.43
C HIS A 365 -0.96 -23.39 6.48
N TRP A 366 -0.52 -23.61 5.25
CA TRP A 366 -1.31 -24.29 4.22
C TRP A 366 -0.62 -25.56 3.76
N PHE A 367 -1.34 -26.69 3.83
CA PHE A 367 -0.86 -27.99 3.37
C PHE A 367 0.49 -28.42 3.97
N GLY A 368 0.76 -28.03 5.22
CA GLY A 368 2.03 -28.28 5.91
C GLY A 368 3.16 -27.31 5.57
N PHE A 369 2.93 -26.34 4.68
CA PHE A 369 3.88 -25.28 4.34
C PHE A 369 3.62 -24.02 5.15
N ARG A 370 4.72 -23.33 5.50
CA ARG A 370 4.76 -21.99 6.09
C ARG A 370 4.90 -20.99 4.95
N ILE A 371 3.90 -20.14 4.77
CA ILE A 371 3.84 -19.18 3.67
C ILE A 371 3.76 -17.78 4.23
N TRP A 372 4.75 -16.95 3.92
CA TRP A 372 4.74 -15.53 4.29
C TRP A 372 3.60 -14.80 3.58
N SER A 373 2.85 -14.00 4.33
CA SER A 373 1.59 -13.39 3.90
C SER A 373 1.60 -12.57 2.60
N PRO A 374 2.70 -11.88 2.20
CA PRO A 374 2.73 -11.13 0.94
C PRO A 374 2.50 -12.01 -0.30
N GLY A 375 2.93 -13.28 -0.26
CA GLY A 375 2.71 -14.22 -1.36
C GLY A 375 1.22 -14.49 -1.62
N PRO A 376 0.47 -15.01 -0.63
CA PRO A 376 -0.98 -15.19 -0.71
C PRO A 376 -1.74 -13.91 -1.09
N LEU A 377 -1.33 -12.75 -0.58
CA LEU A 377 -1.96 -11.46 -0.89
C LEU A 377 -1.81 -11.05 -2.36
N LEU A 378 -0.76 -11.50 -3.05
CA LEU A 378 -0.63 -11.32 -4.51
C LEU A 378 -1.50 -12.31 -5.29
N VAL A 379 -1.44 -13.58 -4.90
CA VAL A 379 -1.99 -14.67 -5.73
C VAL A 379 -3.51 -14.82 -5.55
N ILE A 380 -4.00 -14.80 -4.32
CA ILE A 380 -5.41 -15.14 -4.03
C ILE A 380 -6.39 -14.13 -4.64
N PRO A 381 -6.20 -12.80 -4.52
CA PRO A 381 -7.11 -11.85 -5.17
C PRO A 381 -7.24 -12.08 -6.68
N PHE A 382 -6.12 -12.35 -7.36
CA PHE A 382 -6.10 -12.63 -8.78
C PHE A 382 -6.87 -13.92 -9.12
N LEU A 383 -6.65 -15.00 -8.34
CA LEU A 383 -7.39 -16.26 -8.50
C LEU A 383 -8.90 -16.09 -8.27
N VAL A 384 -9.30 -15.31 -7.26
CA VAL A 384 -10.71 -14.98 -7.01
C VAL A 384 -11.33 -14.33 -8.25
N GLY A 385 -10.64 -13.35 -8.84
CA GLY A 385 -11.06 -12.71 -10.08
C GLY A 385 -11.24 -13.70 -11.23
N LEU A 386 -10.23 -14.56 -11.46
CA LEU A 386 -10.28 -15.58 -12.51
C LEU A 386 -11.44 -16.56 -12.33
N VAL A 387 -11.71 -16.98 -11.10
CA VAL A 387 -12.84 -17.87 -10.77
C VAL A 387 -14.17 -17.17 -11.02
N CYS A 388 -14.30 -15.87 -10.74
CA CYS A 388 -15.54 -15.12 -10.97
C CYS A 388 -15.94 -15.02 -12.46
N LEU A 389 -14.98 -15.00 -13.40
CA LEU A 389 -15.23 -14.83 -14.83
C LEU A 389 -16.13 -15.92 -15.46
N PRO A 390 -15.86 -17.23 -15.33
CA PRO A 390 -16.74 -18.26 -15.88
C PRO A 390 -18.13 -18.23 -15.24
N PHE A 391 -18.24 -17.95 -13.94
CA PHE A 391 -19.54 -17.78 -13.29
C PHE A 391 -20.32 -16.58 -13.84
N ALA A 392 -19.64 -15.48 -14.20
CA ALA A 392 -20.27 -14.34 -14.85
C ALA A 392 -20.84 -14.73 -16.22
N VAL A 393 -20.08 -15.47 -17.05
CA VAL A 393 -20.56 -15.98 -18.35
C VAL A 393 -21.75 -16.91 -18.16
N MET A 394 -21.66 -17.86 -17.24
CA MET A 394 -22.73 -18.83 -16.98
C MET A 394 -24.00 -18.15 -16.49
N ALA A 395 -23.89 -17.22 -15.53
CA ALA A 395 -25.02 -16.47 -14.99
C ALA A 395 -25.70 -15.61 -16.06
N TRP A 396 -24.92 -14.97 -16.93
CA TRP A 396 -25.45 -14.18 -18.04
C TRP A 396 -26.16 -15.06 -19.09
N CYS A 397 -25.55 -16.20 -19.46
CA CYS A 397 -26.09 -17.07 -20.50
C CYS A 397 -27.33 -17.85 -20.05
N ARG A 398 -27.41 -18.25 -18.77
CA ARG A 398 -28.52 -19.06 -18.22
C ARG A 398 -29.82 -18.28 -18.01
N LYS A 399 -29.76 -16.95 -17.86
CA LYS A 399 -30.97 -16.12 -17.72
C LYS A 399 -31.76 -16.10 -19.03
N ARG A 400 -32.65 -17.08 -19.22
CA ARG A 400 -33.72 -17.08 -20.24
C ARG A 400 -34.95 -16.36 -19.69
N LYS A 401 -35.50 -15.50 -20.56
CA LYS A 401 -36.82 -14.85 -20.59
C LYS A 401 -37.80 -15.30 -19.48
N ARG A 402 -38.26 -14.34 -18.67
CA ARG A 402 -39.68 -14.32 -18.30
C ARG A 402 -40.43 -13.59 -19.38
#